data_AF-A0A9D5IDV8-F1
#
_entry.id   AF-A0A9D5IDV8-F1
#
_cell.length_a   1.000
_cell.length_b   1.000
_cell.length_c   1.000
_cell.angle_alpha   90.00
_cell.angle_beta   90.00
_cell.angle_gamma   90.00
#
_symmetry.space_group_name_H-M   'P 1'
#
loop_
_entity.id
_entity.type
_entity.pdbx_description
1 polymer ?
#
loop_
_entity_poly.entity_id
_entity_poly.type
_entity_poly.pdbx_seq_one_letter_code
_entity_poly.pdbx_strand_id
1 'polypeptide(L)'
;MVRPSPGPRPKSCAVLPCQSSALPGKDARIIAGFARRGHAPPRSLVSRCARQPAMVNLRRLFALPETTMATLLLENTVRVLPQARSDEAGLWIPLEDLESATGWALKPQGVCRGEVCVLLPRSREAGFVAGGRFNFTAFARYLGQPIVNHAATSTWAVGETAEARSTALRSLEAPDFTLPDMQGREHTLSDYRGRKVFLVSWASW
;
A
#
# COMPACT_ATOMS: atom_id res chain seq x y z
N MET A 1 -44.86 -2.21 -41.14
CA MET A 1 -44.95 -0.77 -40.86
C MET A 1 -45.48 -0.58 -39.44
N VAL A 2 -44.61 -0.21 -38.51
CA VAL A 2 -44.97 0.19 -37.14
C VAL A 2 -44.20 1.48 -36.86
N ARG A 3 -44.91 2.55 -36.49
CA ARG A 3 -44.35 3.89 -36.27
C ARG A 3 -43.58 3.96 -34.95
N PRO A 4 -42.49 4.76 -34.86
CA PRO A 4 -41.69 4.88 -33.64
C PRO A 4 -42.29 5.89 -32.64
N SER A 5 -42.21 5.56 -31.35
CA SER A 5 -42.50 6.49 -30.24
C SER A 5 -41.30 7.37 -29.92
N PRO A 6 -41.49 8.66 -29.55
CA PRO A 6 -40.41 9.60 -29.28
C PRO A 6 -39.80 9.39 -27.89
N GLY A 7 -38.46 9.40 -27.84
CA GLY A 7 -37.69 9.35 -26.59
C GLY A 7 -37.69 10.69 -25.83
N PRO A 8 -37.47 10.67 -24.50
CA PRO A 8 -37.27 11.87 -23.72
C PRO A 8 -35.81 12.37 -23.73
N ARG A 9 -35.66 13.69 -23.85
CA ARG A 9 -34.41 14.47 -23.83
C ARG A 9 -33.75 14.57 -22.43
N PRO A 10 -32.44 14.86 -22.35
CA PRO A 10 -31.66 14.80 -21.12
C PRO A 10 -31.97 15.96 -20.16
N LYS A 11 -32.01 15.67 -18.85
CA LYS A 11 -32.03 16.69 -17.80
C LYS A 11 -30.63 16.87 -17.21
N SER A 12 -30.30 18.14 -17.04
CA SER A 12 -29.04 18.77 -16.67
C SER A 12 -28.44 18.30 -15.34
N CYS A 13 -27.10 18.28 -15.30
CA CYS A 13 -26.26 18.22 -14.10
C CYS A 13 -26.53 19.39 -13.14
N ALA A 14 -26.67 19.08 -11.85
CA ALA A 14 -26.42 20.02 -10.77
C ALA A 14 -25.67 19.33 -9.62
N VAL A 15 -24.69 20.05 -9.11
CA VAL A 15 -23.66 19.71 -8.12
C VAL A 15 -24.20 19.88 -6.69
N LEU A 16 -23.92 18.90 -5.81
CA LEU A 16 -23.66 18.89 -4.33
C LEU A 16 -24.19 20.04 -3.43
N PRO A 17 -24.52 19.80 -2.13
CA PRO A 17 -23.61 19.12 -1.19
C PRO A 17 -24.19 18.23 -0.07
N CYS A 18 -23.26 17.48 0.53
CA CYS A 18 -23.32 16.71 1.78
C CYS A 18 -24.07 17.43 2.92
N GLN A 19 -25.05 16.76 3.50
CA GLN A 19 -25.52 17.03 4.85
C GLN A 19 -24.91 15.99 5.80
N SER A 20 -24.08 16.45 6.73
CA SER A 20 -23.63 15.68 7.89
C SER A 20 -24.78 15.62 8.90
N SER A 21 -25.31 14.43 9.11
CA SER A 21 -26.28 14.12 10.17
C SER A 21 -25.51 13.66 11.41
N ALA A 22 -25.44 14.54 12.41
CA ALA A 22 -25.13 14.16 13.77
C ALA A 22 -26.43 13.76 14.47
N LEU A 23 -26.49 12.54 15.00
CA LEU A 23 -27.51 12.13 15.98
C LEU A 23 -26.87 11.93 17.36
N PRO A 24 -27.65 12.11 18.43
CA PRO A 24 -27.17 12.50 19.76
C PRO A 24 -27.00 11.31 20.70
N GLY A 25 -26.21 11.49 21.76
CA GLY A 25 -26.06 10.49 22.81
C GLY A 25 -25.62 11.06 24.15
N LYS A 26 -26.60 11.11 25.07
CA LYS A 26 -26.50 10.97 26.54
C LYS A 26 -26.34 12.23 27.41
N ASP A 27 -27.51 12.67 27.87
CA ASP A 27 -27.92 12.70 29.28
C ASP A 27 -26.98 13.31 30.32
N ALA A 28 -27.26 14.57 30.67
CA ALA A 28 -27.13 15.05 32.04
C ALA A 28 -28.30 16.02 32.34
N ARG A 29 -29.27 15.52 33.10
CA ARG A 29 -30.37 16.30 33.68
C ARG A 29 -29.85 17.12 34.86
N ILE A 30 -30.08 18.43 34.84
CA ILE A 30 -30.14 19.27 36.06
C ILE A 30 -31.44 20.09 35.99
N ILE A 31 -32.19 20.05 37.09
CA ILE A 31 -33.50 20.66 37.30
C ILE A 31 -33.34 22.01 38.03
N ALA A 32 -33.95 23.06 37.49
CA ALA A 32 -34.54 24.24 38.15
C ALA A 32 -34.91 25.20 36.99
N GLY A 33 -36.10 25.78 36.82
CA GLY A 33 -37.06 26.33 37.76
C GLY A 33 -37.30 27.80 37.36
N PHE A 34 -38.57 28.20 37.23
CA PHE A 34 -39.08 29.60 37.15
C PHE A 34 -39.19 30.37 35.81
N ALA A 35 -40.45 30.37 35.32
CA ALA A 35 -41.27 31.46 34.77
C ALA A 35 -40.72 32.89 34.61
N ARG A 36 -40.94 33.51 33.43
CA ARG A 36 -41.99 34.54 33.13
C ARG A 36 -41.62 35.41 31.91
N ARG A 37 -42.68 35.69 31.12
CA ARG A 37 -43.04 36.89 30.34
C ARG A 37 -42.00 37.57 29.42
N GLY A 38 -42.48 37.86 28.22
CA GLY A 38 -41.70 38.35 27.10
C GLY A 38 -41.06 39.73 27.29
N HIS A 39 -40.11 39.99 26.41
CA HIS A 39 -39.74 41.29 25.88
C HIS A 39 -39.10 41.03 24.50
N ALA A 40 -39.52 41.78 23.49
CA ALA A 40 -38.93 41.74 22.15
C ALA A 40 -37.52 42.37 22.19
N PRO A 41 -36.51 41.78 21.52
CA PRO A 41 -35.24 42.46 21.34
C PRO A 41 -35.17 43.20 19.98
N PRO A 42 -34.34 44.25 19.91
CA PRO A 42 -34.33 45.22 18.80
C PRO A 42 -33.51 44.76 17.58
N ARG A 43 -33.71 45.54 16.52
CA ARG A 43 -32.95 45.52 15.26
C ARG A 43 -31.43 45.56 15.47
N SER A 44 -30.77 44.83 14.56
CA SER A 44 -29.42 45.05 14.02
C SER A 44 -28.23 45.02 14.97
N LEU A 45 -27.34 44.05 14.74
CA LEU A 45 -25.91 44.30 14.48
C LEU A 45 -25.37 43.08 13.74
N VAL A 46 -25.12 43.24 12.44
CA VAL A 46 -24.42 42.25 11.61
C VAL A 46 -22.99 42.19 12.13
N SER A 47 -22.69 41.20 12.97
CA SER A 47 -21.33 40.89 13.37
C SER A 47 -20.61 40.33 12.15
N ARG A 48 -19.68 41.10 11.59
CA ARG A 48 -18.78 40.63 10.55
C ARG A 48 -17.98 39.48 11.13
N CYS A 49 -18.26 38.25 10.69
CA CYS A 49 -17.30 37.16 10.80
C CYS A 49 -16.01 37.62 10.12
N ALA A 50 -15.00 37.95 10.92
CA ALA A 50 -13.63 38.06 10.45
C ALA A 50 -13.28 36.71 9.81
N ARG A 51 -13.01 36.72 8.51
CA ARG A 51 -12.50 35.55 7.78
C ARG A 51 -11.20 35.13 8.48
N GLN A 52 -11.22 33.95 9.12
CA GLN A 52 -9.98 33.28 9.48
C GLN A 52 -9.19 33.06 8.19
N PRO A 53 -7.92 33.51 8.10
CA PRO A 53 -7.10 33.16 6.97
C PRO A 53 -6.92 31.65 6.97
N ALA A 54 -7.07 31.07 5.78
CA ALA A 54 -6.93 29.64 5.55
C ALA A 54 -5.60 29.14 6.14
N MET A 55 -5.67 28.15 7.04
CA MET A 55 -4.50 27.36 7.40
C MET A 55 -3.95 26.75 6.11
N VAL A 56 -2.80 27.23 5.67
CA VAL A 56 -2.01 26.61 4.60
C VAL A 56 -1.72 25.19 5.05
N ASN A 57 -2.29 24.23 4.33
CA ASN A 57 -2.15 22.81 4.60
C ASN A 57 -0.69 22.41 4.25
N LEU A 58 0.21 22.51 5.23
CA LEU A 58 1.66 22.24 5.11
C LEU A 58 2.00 20.76 4.87
N ARG A 59 1.01 19.92 4.53
CA ARG A 59 1.15 18.49 4.25
C ARG A 59 1.80 18.14 2.90
N ARG A 60 2.36 19.11 2.18
CA ARG A 60 2.80 18.94 0.78
C ARG A 60 4.31 19.05 0.52
N LEU A 61 5.16 19.07 1.55
CA LEU A 61 6.59 19.35 1.37
C LEU A 61 7.55 18.14 1.43
N PHE A 62 7.05 16.91 1.50
CA PHE A 62 7.93 15.72 1.52
C PHE A 62 7.46 14.61 0.57
N ALA A 63 7.05 14.95 -0.65
CA ALA A 63 7.06 13.93 -1.70
C ALA A 63 8.53 13.71 -2.07
N LEU A 64 9.11 12.59 -1.64
CA LEU A 64 10.46 12.21 -2.06
C LEU A 64 10.52 12.09 -3.59
N PRO A 65 11.63 12.50 -4.22
CA PRO A 65 11.74 12.52 -5.66
C PRO A 65 11.56 11.11 -6.25
N GLU A 66 10.75 11.01 -7.29
CA GLU A 66 10.66 9.84 -8.14
C GLU A 66 12.06 9.51 -8.66
N THR A 67 12.53 8.30 -8.38
CA THR A 67 13.87 7.85 -8.79
C THR A 67 13.75 6.94 -10.00
N THR A 68 14.62 7.13 -10.99
CA THR A 68 14.69 6.29 -12.19
C THR A 68 15.58 5.05 -12.02
N MET A 69 16.02 4.79 -10.78
CA MET A 69 16.79 3.62 -10.40
C MET A 69 16.24 3.03 -9.08
N ALA A 70 16.26 1.71 -8.96
CA ALA A 70 15.90 1.02 -7.72
C ALA A 70 16.85 -0.15 -7.44
N THR A 71 16.99 -0.51 -6.17
CA THR A 71 17.60 -1.79 -5.75
C THR A 71 16.51 -2.74 -5.32
N LEU A 72 16.43 -3.93 -5.90
CA LEU A 72 15.48 -4.98 -5.53
C LEU A 72 16.21 -6.09 -4.77
N LEU A 73 15.73 -6.35 -3.55
CA LEU A 73 16.05 -7.53 -2.75
C LEU A 73 14.89 -8.51 -2.93
N LEU A 74 15.13 -9.59 -3.67
CA LEU A 74 14.13 -10.63 -3.93
C LEU A 74 14.77 -11.99 -3.73
N GLU A 75 14.14 -12.80 -2.86
CA GLU A 75 14.67 -14.09 -2.43
C GLU A 75 16.10 -13.92 -1.87
N ASN A 76 17.10 -14.53 -2.50
CA ASN A 76 18.51 -14.41 -2.12
C ASN A 76 19.33 -13.54 -3.07
N THR A 77 18.67 -12.67 -3.85
CA THR A 77 19.33 -11.85 -4.87
C THR A 77 19.20 -10.36 -4.60
N VAL A 78 20.26 -9.63 -4.94
CA VAL A 78 20.28 -8.17 -4.99
C VAL A 78 20.40 -7.77 -6.46
N ARG A 79 19.44 -7.00 -6.96
CA ARG A 79 19.40 -6.52 -8.34
C ARG A 79 19.31 -5.00 -8.38
N VAL A 80 20.17 -4.36 -9.16
CA VAL A 80 20.05 -2.93 -9.45
C VAL A 80 19.27 -2.78 -10.74
N LEU A 81 18.21 -1.97 -10.71
CA LEU A 81 17.30 -1.71 -11.82
C LEU A 81 17.50 -0.26 -12.27
N PRO A 82 18.41 -0.01 -13.23
CA PRO A 82 18.86 1.35 -13.58
C PRO A 82 17.80 2.18 -14.31
N GLN A 83 16.74 1.54 -14.78
CA GLN A 83 15.62 2.18 -15.46
C GLN A 83 14.31 1.98 -14.71
N ALA A 84 14.32 1.41 -13.50
CA ALA A 84 13.09 1.25 -12.72
C ALA A 84 12.63 2.59 -12.16
N ARG A 85 11.34 2.84 -12.29
CA ARG A 85 10.71 4.00 -11.69
C ARG A 85 10.25 3.63 -10.28
N SER A 86 10.75 4.33 -9.29
CA SER A 86 10.50 4.09 -7.87
C SER A 86 10.00 5.36 -7.20
N ASP A 87 8.82 5.27 -6.61
CA ASP A 87 8.21 6.31 -5.78
C ASP A 87 7.62 5.68 -4.50
N GLU A 88 6.98 6.46 -3.62
CA GLU A 88 6.33 5.90 -2.42
C GLU A 88 5.16 4.95 -2.75
N ALA A 89 4.57 5.08 -3.94
CA ALA A 89 3.39 4.32 -4.34
C ALA A 89 3.74 2.94 -4.95
N GLY A 90 4.89 2.80 -5.60
CA GLY A 90 5.32 1.52 -6.14
C GLY A 90 6.63 1.50 -6.93
N LEU A 91 7.09 0.27 -7.17
CA LEU A 91 8.20 -0.08 -8.04
C LEU A 91 7.67 -0.49 -9.42
N TRP A 92 8.00 0.30 -10.44
CA TRP A 92 7.64 0.08 -11.83
C TRP A 92 8.87 -0.33 -12.65
N ILE A 93 8.92 -1.61 -13.01
CA ILE A 93 10.04 -2.23 -13.73
C ILE A 93 9.74 -2.21 -15.23
N PRO A 94 10.67 -1.80 -16.10
CA PRO A 94 10.53 -1.98 -17.55
C PRO A 94 10.21 -3.44 -17.90
N LEU A 95 9.34 -3.67 -18.88
CA LEU A 95 8.96 -5.05 -19.25
C LEU A 95 10.16 -5.89 -19.73
N GLU A 96 11.16 -5.26 -20.35
CA GLU A 96 12.42 -5.87 -20.78
C GLU A 96 13.32 -6.33 -19.62
N ASP A 97 13.25 -5.64 -18.48
CA ASP A 97 14.02 -5.96 -17.28
C ASP A 97 13.28 -6.93 -16.34
N LEU A 98 11.98 -7.14 -16.54
CA LEU A 98 11.12 -7.82 -15.56
C LEU A 98 11.57 -9.26 -15.28
N GLU A 99 11.83 -10.04 -16.34
CA GLU A 99 12.19 -11.45 -16.21
C GLU A 99 13.59 -11.63 -15.62
N SER A 100 14.57 -10.84 -16.07
CA SER A 100 15.94 -10.89 -15.56
C SER A 100 16.04 -10.43 -14.10
N ALA A 101 15.19 -9.46 -13.69
CA ALA A 101 15.16 -8.93 -12.35
C ALA A 101 14.40 -9.82 -11.35
N THR A 102 13.30 -10.43 -11.77
CA THR A 102 12.32 -11.05 -10.86
C THR A 102 12.03 -12.52 -11.12
N GLY A 103 12.46 -13.04 -12.27
CA GLY A 103 12.06 -14.35 -12.79
C GLY A 103 10.63 -14.40 -13.35
N TRP A 104 9.86 -13.30 -13.25
CA TRP A 104 8.52 -13.20 -13.81
C TRP A 104 8.55 -12.56 -15.20
N ALA A 105 7.76 -13.08 -16.12
CA ALA A 105 7.59 -12.54 -17.47
C ALA A 105 6.11 -12.26 -17.73
N LEU A 106 5.80 -11.10 -18.33
CA LEU A 106 4.46 -10.80 -18.80
C LEU A 106 4.21 -11.53 -20.13
N LYS A 107 3.23 -12.45 -20.14
CA LYS A 107 2.81 -13.23 -21.31
C LYS A 107 1.31 -13.04 -21.57
N PRO A 108 0.78 -13.41 -22.75
CA PRO A 108 -0.65 -13.26 -23.04
C PRO A 108 -1.58 -13.97 -22.04
N GLN A 109 -1.15 -15.10 -21.48
CA GLN A 109 -1.89 -15.86 -20.47
C GLN A 109 -1.76 -15.29 -19.05
N GLY A 110 -0.93 -14.27 -18.82
CA GLY A 110 -0.70 -13.70 -17.49
C GLY A 110 0.78 -13.49 -17.18
N VAL A 111 1.09 -13.34 -15.89
CA VAL A 111 2.46 -13.12 -15.40
C VAL A 111 3.03 -14.46 -14.97
N CYS A 112 4.09 -14.92 -15.62
CA CYS A 112 4.57 -16.29 -15.50
C CYS A 112 6.00 -16.37 -14.97
N ARG A 113 6.27 -17.36 -14.11
CA ARG A 113 7.61 -17.72 -13.64
C ARG A 113 7.80 -19.23 -13.80
N GLY A 114 8.63 -19.62 -14.75
CA GLY A 114 8.68 -21.01 -15.23
C GLY A 114 7.30 -21.46 -15.72
N GLU A 115 6.80 -22.56 -15.14
CA GLU A 115 5.50 -23.16 -15.47
C GLU A 115 4.32 -22.51 -14.73
N VAL A 116 4.58 -21.68 -13.71
CA VAL A 116 3.52 -21.05 -12.92
C VAL A 116 3.11 -19.74 -13.55
N CYS A 117 1.85 -19.62 -13.97
CA CYS A 117 1.28 -18.39 -14.54
C CYS A 117 0.13 -17.86 -13.68
N VAL A 118 0.19 -16.57 -13.38
CA VAL A 118 -0.80 -15.85 -12.58
C VAL A 118 -1.63 -14.97 -13.48
N LEU A 119 -2.94 -15.22 -13.51
CA LEU A 119 -3.90 -14.42 -14.28
C LEU A 119 -4.08 -13.05 -13.63
N LEU A 120 -3.90 -11.99 -14.42
CA LEU A 120 -4.24 -10.64 -13.99
C LEU A 120 -5.74 -10.39 -14.18
N PRO A 121 -6.44 -9.83 -13.18
CA PRO A 121 -7.85 -9.48 -13.33
C PRO A 121 -8.01 -8.34 -14.33
N ARG A 122 -8.70 -8.61 -15.45
CA ARG A 122 -8.91 -7.64 -16.55
C ARG A 122 -9.44 -6.28 -16.09
N SER A 123 -10.28 -6.25 -15.05
CA SER A 123 -10.84 -5.00 -14.50
C SER A 123 -9.81 -4.08 -13.84
N ARG A 124 -8.62 -4.58 -13.50
CA ARG A 124 -7.55 -3.81 -12.83
C ARG A 124 -6.21 -3.89 -13.55
N GLU A 125 -6.20 -4.31 -14.82
CA GLU A 125 -4.98 -4.50 -15.62
C GLU A 125 -4.11 -3.24 -15.70
N ALA A 126 -4.74 -2.07 -15.83
CA ALA A 126 -4.06 -0.77 -15.84
C ALA A 126 -3.28 -0.46 -14.53
N GLY A 127 -3.61 -1.14 -13.42
CA GLY A 127 -2.85 -1.05 -12.17
C GLY A 127 -1.56 -1.88 -12.17
N PHE A 128 -1.46 -2.87 -13.05
CA PHE A 128 -0.31 -3.77 -13.19
C PHE A 128 0.60 -3.39 -14.34
N VAL A 129 0.05 -2.86 -15.45
CA VAL A 129 0.81 -2.53 -16.65
C VAL A 129 0.46 -1.12 -17.12
N ALA A 130 1.48 -0.27 -17.27
CA ALA A 130 1.32 1.07 -17.81
C ALA A 130 2.61 1.54 -18.48
N GLY A 131 2.52 2.13 -19.68
CA GLY A 131 3.66 2.77 -20.35
C GLY A 131 4.87 1.87 -20.56
N GLY A 132 4.65 0.60 -20.92
CA GLY A 132 5.74 -0.38 -21.13
C GLY A 132 6.43 -0.85 -19.84
N ARG A 133 5.82 -0.60 -18.68
CA ARG A 133 6.32 -0.97 -17.36
C ARG A 133 5.32 -1.82 -16.61
N PHE A 134 5.84 -2.64 -15.71
CA PHE A 134 5.11 -3.51 -14.82
C PHE A 134 5.20 -3.02 -13.38
N ASN A 135 4.05 -2.84 -12.74
CA ASN A 135 3.95 -2.48 -11.32
C ASN A 135 4.19 -3.72 -10.46
N PHE A 136 5.45 -3.96 -10.13
CA PHE A 136 5.85 -5.12 -9.36
C PHE A 136 5.30 -5.06 -7.92
N THR A 137 5.14 -3.87 -7.35
CA THR A 137 4.53 -3.70 -6.02
C THR A 137 3.06 -4.13 -6.00
N ALA A 138 2.28 -3.74 -7.02
CA ALA A 138 0.88 -4.18 -7.14
C ALA A 138 0.78 -5.69 -7.33
N PHE A 139 1.69 -6.27 -8.12
CA PHE A 139 1.74 -7.71 -8.34
C PHE A 139 2.14 -8.50 -7.08
N ALA A 140 3.19 -8.08 -6.37
CA ALA A 140 3.58 -8.69 -5.10
C ALA A 140 2.43 -8.68 -4.08
N ARG A 141 1.72 -7.55 -3.95
CA ARG A 141 0.52 -7.44 -3.11
C ARG A 141 -0.60 -8.37 -3.57
N TYR A 142 -0.79 -8.52 -4.88
CA TYR A 142 -1.79 -9.44 -5.44
C TYR A 142 -1.47 -10.90 -5.10
N LEU A 143 -0.19 -11.28 -5.07
CA LEU A 143 0.29 -12.60 -4.63
C LEU A 143 0.32 -12.78 -3.11
N GLY A 144 -0.03 -11.76 -2.33
CA GLY A 144 0.12 -11.78 -0.88
C GLY A 144 1.57 -11.86 -0.41
N GLN A 145 2.53 -11.40 -1.23
CA GLN A 145 3.92 -11.27 -0.84
C GLN A 145 4.11 -9.97 -0.04
N PRO A 146 4.79 -10.03 1.12
CA PRO A 146 5.18 -8.83 1.83
C PRO A 146 6.21 -8.06 0.99
N ILE A 147 5.98 -6.76 0.83
CA ILE A 147 6.89 -5.86 0.12
C ILE A 147 7.03 -4.57 0.92
N VAL A 148 8.28 -4.14 1.11
CA VAL A 148 8.64 -2.91 1.82
C VAL A 148 9.62 -2.10 0.98
N ASN A 149 9.62 -0.78 1.17
CA ASN A 149 10.58 0.11 0.54
C ASN A 149 11.35 0.95 1.57
N HIS A 150 12.58 1.27 1.24
CA HIS A 150 13.36 2.32 1.88
C HIS A 150 13.53 3.46 0.88
N ALA A 151 12.69 4.48 1.02
CA ALA A 151 12.56 5.54 0.02
C ALA A 151 13.85 6.36 -0.17
N ALA A 152 14.65 6.57 0.88
CA ALA A 152 15.89 7.34 0.79
C ALA A 152 16.98 6.67 -0.08
N THR A 153 16.92 5.34 -0.26
CA THR A 153 17.86 4.58 -1.10
C THR A 153 17.18 3.92 -2.30
N SER A 154 15.88 4.15 -2.51
CA SER A 154 15.07 3.45 -3.51
C SER A 154 15.27 1.93 -3.49
N THR A 155 15.37 1.37 -2.28
CA THR A 155 15.54 -0.07 -2.06
C THR A 155 14.19 -0.71 -1.78
N TRP A 156 13.87 -1.80 -2.47
CA TRP A 156 12.67 -2.59 -2.28
C TRP A 156 13.04 -3.98 -1.83
N ALA A 157 12.40 -4.47 -0.78
CA ALA A 157 12.57 -5.85 -0.32
C ALA A 157 11.24 -6.60 -0.44
N VAL A 158 11.29 -7.76 -1.09
CA VAL A 158 10.12 -8.62 -1.32
C VAL A 158 10.37 -9.96 -0.64
N GLY A 159 9.49 -10.33 0.28
CA GLY A 159 9.55 -11.62 0.95
C GLY A 159 8.77 -12.70 0.21
N GLU A 160 8.88 -13.92 0.76
CA GLU A 160 8.13 -15.09 0.28
C GLU A 160 6.61 -14.89 0.38
N THR A 161 5.87 -15.63 -0.44
CA THR A 161 4.40 -15.66 -0.35
C THR A 161 3.97 -16.14 1.04
N ALA A 162 2.80 -15.69 1.49
CA ALA A 162 2.24 -16.15 2.75
C ALA A 162 2.08 -17.69 2.78
N GLU A 163 1.77 -18.31 1.64
CA GLU A 163 1.66 -19.75 1.50
C GLU A 163 3.02 -20.46 1.66
N ALA A 164 4.05 -20.04 0.91
CA ALA A 164 5.39 -20.62 1.01
C ALA A 164 5.93 -20.55 2.45
N ARG A 165 5.81 -19.38 3.07
CA ARG A 165 6.17 -19.17 4.49
C ARG A 165 5.39 -20.08 5.43
N SER A 166 4.09 -20.27 5.18
CA SER A 166 3.27 -21.16 6.02
C SER A 166 3.66 -22.63 5.87
N THR A 167 4.02 -23.06 4.66
CA THR A 167 4.50 -24.41 4.38
C THR A 167 5.84 -24.67 5.06
N ALA A 168 6.77 -23.71 4.97
CA ALA A 168 8.06 -23.78 5.65
C ALA A 168 7.90 -23.84 7.19
N LEU A 169 6.99 -23.06 7.78
CA LEU A 169 6.73 -23.14 9.22
C LEU A 169 6.10 -24.47 9.64
N ARG A 170 5.27 -25.08 8.78
CA ARG A 170 4.63 -26.37 9.04
C ARG A 170 5.56 -27.57 8.87
N SER A 171 6.65 -27.44 8.11
CA SER A 171 7.64 -28.52 8.00
C SER A 171 8.36 -28.79 9.32
N LEU A 172 8.38 -27.79 10.23
CA LEU A 172 9.15 -27.81 11.49
C LEU A 172 10.66 -27.99 11.27
N GLU A 173 11.12 -27.81 10.03
CA GLU A 173 12.53 -27.84 9.67
C GLU A 173 13.07 -26.42 9.66
N ALA A 174 14.03 -26.14 10.54
CA ALA A 174 14.75 -24.89 10.50
C ALA A 174 15.65 -24.85 9.24
N PRO A 175 15.64 -23.74 8.47
CA PRO A 175 16.57 -23.57 7.36
C PRO A 175 18.01 -23.70 7.86
N ASP A 176 18.81 -24.46 7.13
CA ASP A 176 20.23 -24.61 7.47
C ASP A 176 20.99 -23.36 7.04
N PHE A 177 21.88 -22.89 7.91
CA PHE A 177 22.71 -21.71 7.65
C PHE A 177 24.04 -21.86 8.37
N THR A 178 25.05 -21.16 7.84
CA THR A 178 26.37 -21.07 8.43
C THR A 178 26.66 -19.62 8.79
N LEU A 179 27.05 -19.37 10.03
CA LEU A 179 27.43 -18.04 10.51
C LEU A 179 28.75 -18.12 11.30
N PRO A 180 29.63 -17.11 11.17
CA PRO A 180 30.82 -17.03 12.00
C PRO A 180 30.48 -16.61 13.44
N ASP A 181 31.19 -17.17 14.41
CA ASP A 181 31.20 -16.67 15.78
C ASP A 181 32.09 -15.41 15.93
N MET A 182 32.18 -14.89 17.16
CA MET A 182 32.99 -13.70 17.47
C MET A 182 34.50 -13.90 17.25
N GLN A 183 34.95 -15.15 17.07
CA GLN A 183 36.33 -15.49 16.75
C GLN A 183 36.51 -15.79 15.25
N GLY A 184 35.47 -15.60 14.43
CA GLY A 184 35.48 -15.86 12.99
C GLY A 184 35.39 -17.35 12.63
N ARG A 185 35.09 -18.22 13.58
CA ARG A 185 34.92 -19.65 13.29
C ARG A 185 33.50 -19.90 12.81
N GLU A 186 33.37 -20.59 11.69
CA GLU A 186 32.09 -20.93 11.09
C GLU A 186 31.33 -21.98 11.92
N HIS A 187 30.02 -21.79 12.05
CA HIS A 187 29.10 -22.73 12.68
C HIS A 187 27.91 -22.97 11.76
N THR A 188 27.64 -24.23 11.43
CA THR A 188 26.46 -24.61 10.65
C THR A 188 25.37 -25.12 11.58
N LEU A 189 24.11 -24.71 11.37
CA LEU A 189 22.99 -25.12 12.23
C LEU A 189 22.84 -26.64 12.27
N SER A 190 23.04 -27.33 11.15
CA SER A 190 23.01 -28.80 11.06
C SER A 190 23.97 -29.51 12.00
N ASP A 191 25.11 -28.89 12.35
CA ASP A 191 26.11 -29.46 13.25
C ASP A 191 25.54 -29.66 14.66
N TYR A 192 24.44 -28.96 14.99
CA TYR A 192 23.76 -29.05 16.27
C TYR A 192 22.60 -30.05 16.32
N ARG A 193 22.37 -30.83 15.26
CA ARG A 193 21.35 -31.90 15.29
C ARG A 193 21.56 -32.84 16.48
N GLY A 194 20.46 -33.21 17.15
CA GLY A 194 20.47 -34.03 18.37
C GLY A 194 20.76 -33.25 19.66
N ARG A 195 21.04 -31.93 19.59
CA ARG A 195 21.23 -31.05 20.74
C ARG A 195 20.08 -30.05 20.86
N LYS A 196 19.73 -29.67 22.09
CA LYS A 196 18.81 -28.55 22.33
C LYS A 196 19.57 -27.24 22.12
N VAL A 197 19.17 -26.46 21.11
CA VAL A 197 19.76 -25.16 20.79
C VAL A 197 18.70 -24.08 20.87
N PHE A 198 19.08 -22.91 21.40
CA PHE A 198 18.25 -21.72 21.44
C PHE A 198 18.86 -20.66 20.54
N LEU A 199 18.13 -20.25 19.50
CA LEU A 199 18.54 -19.20 18.57
C LEU A 199 17.88 -17.88 18.95
N VAL A 200 18.67 -16.82 19.08
CA VAL A 200 18.20 -15.47 19.44
C VAL A 200 18.73 -14.47 18.42
N SER A 201 17.82 -13.71 17.81
CA SER A 201 18.15 -12.53 17.01
C SER A 201 18.00 -11.26 17.85
N TRP A 202 19.05 -10.46 17.96
CA TRP A 202 19.09 -9.23 18.76
C TRP A 202 19.80 -8.10 17.99
N ALA A 203 19.49 -6.85 18.35
CA ALA A 203 20.19 -5.63 17.93
C ALA A 203 20.28 -4.65 19.12
N SER A 204 21.38 -3.89 19.22
CA SER A 204 21.67 -3.02 20.38
C SER A 204 20.93 -1.68 20.41
N TRP A 205 20.38 -1.25 19.27
CA TRP A 205 19.79 0.08 19.01
C TRP A 205 20.79 1.25 19.14
#